data_AF-A0A353ZE85-F1
#
_entry.id   AF-A0A353ZE85-F1
#
_cell.length_a   1.000
_cell.length_b   1.000
_cell.length_c   1.000
_cell.angle_alpha   90.00
_cell.angle_beta   90.00
_cell.angle_gamma   90.00
#
_symmetry.space_group_name_H-M   'P 1'
#
loop_
_entity.id
_entity.type
_entity.pdbx_description
1 polymer ?
#
loop_
_entity_poly.entity_id
_entity_poly.type
_entity_poly.pdbx_seq_one_letter_code
_entity_poly.pdbx_strand_id
1 'polypeptide(L)'
;MARHCCIGRPTTQSTRFPSRDLTGVLRRGNSPALWPPSFATVQRQLDSPVFHQSQDGVFMTCNAQAVPFRWHRLKWAMAGLATAVVLTAMFPASGRAGEHPVPESDLWLTYPAKPGPGEGRHIVLIAADQEYRSEHVMPMLARLLSQHHGFHCTVLFSLNADSNVDPTQKIRWEDKQVTHNIPGLEYLEQADLLILFSRLLSLPDEQLRHFETYLDSGKPLIAIRTANHGFIEFNYRKEGKRVRFGEDILGGSFRNHHGRWQQDSTRGIIVEANRDHPVLRGVKDIWGPSDVYRTYPEEGHLPEECLPLVEGQPLVGRKPTDAVNTELIPLPVAWVKTWTGNTGKTARVFHSTMGSAQDFANEGLRRMTVNAVYWGLRLEDQIDPQSPMPIVGEYNPPDSGFAYKELKIVPRKPREFR
;
A
#
# COMPACT_ATOMS: atom_id res chain seq x y z
N MET A 1 -60.57 57.78 -14.05
CA MET A 1 -59.47 58.34 -14.87
C MET A 1 -58.78 57.18 -15.60
N ALA A 2 -58.45 57.39 -16.89
CA ALA A 2 -58.12 56.43 -17.98
C ALA A 2 -57.17 55.24 -17.62
N ARG A 3 -57.37 53.97 -18.06
CA ARG A 3 -57.31 53.31 -19.41
C ARG A 3 -55.92 53.43 -20.08
N HIS A 4 -55.27 52.47 -20.77
CA HIS A 4 -55.27 51.00 -20.96
C HIS A 4 -54.13 50.68 -22.01
N CYS A 5 -53.70 49.41 -22.15
CA CYS A 5 -53.05 48.76 -23.33
C CYS A 5 -51.57 49.10 -23.70
N CYS A 6 -50.78 48.28 -24.42
CA CYS A 6 -50.60 46.84 -24.68
C CYS A 6 -49.60 46.67 -25.88
N ILE A 7 -48.69 45.68 -25.81
CA ILE A 7 -48.16 44.79 -26.90
C ILE A 7 -47.20 45.34 -28.00
N GLY A 8 -46.12 44.58 -28.30
CA GLY A 8 -45.57 44.40 -29.67
C GLY A 8 -44.04 44.31 -29.87
N ARG A 9 -43.52 43.14 -30.27
CA ARG A 9 -42.17 42.86 -30.89
C ARG A 9 -42.32 42.83 -32.45
N PRO A 10 -41.31 42.47 -33.30
CA PRO A 10 -39.87 42.80 -33.44
C PRO A 10 -39.48 43.17 -34.93
N THR A 11 -38.25 43.64 -35.22
CA THR A 11 -37.65 43.59 -36.60
C THR A 11 -36.11 43.76 -36.62
N THR A 12 -35.52 43.43 -37.77
CA THR A 12 -34.20 42.85 -38.09
C THR A 12 -33.11 43.77 -38.67
N GLN A 13 -31.84 43.35 -38.50
CA GLN A 13 -30.66 43.33 -39.41
C GLN A 13 -29.77 44.57 -39.73
N SER A 14 -28.44 44.27 -39.77
CA SER A 14 -27.36 44.76 -40.68
C SER A 14 -26.73 46.15 -40.38
N THR A 15 -25.42 46.47 -40.36
CA THR A 15 -24.13 45.88 -40.86
C THR A 15 -22.89 46.68 -40.33
N ARG A 16 -21.76 45.96 -40.11
CA ARG A 16 -20.30 46.25 -40.25
C ARG A 16 -19.60 47.59 -39.84
N PHE A 17 -18.59 47.42 -38.95
CA PHE A 17 -17.19 47.92 -38.83
C PHE A 17 -16.72 49.28 -39.40
N PRO A 18 -15.81 50.00 -38.69
CA PRO A 18 -14.36 49.81 -38.92
C PRO A 18 -13.44 49.83 -37.67
N SER A 19 -12.22 49.36 -37.92
CA SER A 19 -11.01 49.17 -37.10
C SER A 19 -10.24 50.44 -36.74
N ARG A 20 -9.52 50.45 -35.60
CA ARG A 20 -8.05 50.68 -35.53
C ARG A 20 -7.43 50.47 -34.14
N ASP A 21 -6.15 50.09 -34.19
CA ASP A 21 -5.16 49.68 -33.19
C ASP A 21 -4.87 50.63 -32.00
N LEU A 22 -4.41 50.07 -30.86
CA LEU A 22 -2.97 50.04 -30.48
C LEU A 22 -2.73 49.48 -29.05
N THR A 23 -1.89 48.43 -29.00
CA THR A 23 -0.81 48.10 -28.04
C THR A 23 -0.98 48.29 -26.52
N GLY A 24 -0.74 47.21 -25.75
CA GLY A 24 -0.54 47.29 -24.29
C GLY A 24 -0.30 45.95 -23.57
N VAL A 25 0.92 45.41 -23.72
CA VAL A 25 1.67 44.42 -22.90
C VAL A 25 1.03 43.90 -21.59
N LEU A 26 0.85 42.57 -21.48
CA LEU A 26 0.94 41.82 -20.22
C LEU A 26 1.60 40.44 -20.46
N ARG A 27 2.75 40.25 -19.81
CA ARG A 27 3.65 39.09 -19.93
C ARG A 27 3.04 37.84 -19.26
N ARG A 28 3.02 36.72 -19.99
CA ARG A 28 2.91 35.35 -19.44
C ARG A 28 4.32 34.79 -19.27
N GLY A 29 4.67 34.35 -18.07
CA GLY A 29 5.87 33.56 -17.80
C GLY A 29 5.51 32.09 -17.72
N ASN A 30 5.69 31.36 -18.82
CA ASN A 30 5.81 29.90 -18.81
C ASN A 30 7.31 29.58 -18.77
N SER A 31 7.78 28.94 -17.70
CA SER A 31 9.11 28.33 -17.65
C SER A 31 9.00 26.85 -18.04
N PRO A 32 9.69 26.38 -19.08
CA PRO A 32 9.77 24.95 -19.38
C PRO A 32 10.92 24.32 -18.59
N ALA A 33 10.63 23.21 -17.91
CA ALA A 33 11.65 22.33 -17.34
C ALA A 33 12.30 21.54 -18.49
N LEU A 34 13.62 21.71 -18.64
CA LEU A 34 14.47 21.00 -19.58
C LEU A 34 14.72 19.56 -19.09
N TRP A 35 14.33 18.58 -19.91
CA TRP A 35 14.81 17.20 -19.84
C TRP A 35 15.65 16.91 -21.10
N PRO A 36 16.75 16.13 -21.01
CA PRO A 36 17.58 15.83 -22.17
C PRO A 36 16.93 14.79 -23.11
N PRO A 37 17.24 14.80 -24.42
CA PRO A 37 16.57 13.96 -25.40
C PRO A 37 17.05 12.51 -25.37
N SER A 38 16.09 11.61 -25.61
CA SER A 38 16.23 10.19 -25.90
C SER A 38 16.99 9.96 -27.21
N PHE A 39 18.02 9.11 -27.17
CA PHE A 39 18.60 8.54 -28.38
C PHE A 39 17.76 7.34 -28.85
N ALA A 40 17.34 7.39 -30.11
CA ALA A 40 16.72 6.28 -30.82
C ALA A 40 17.73 5.62 -31.78
N THR A 41 17.67 4.29 -31.79
CA THR A 41 17.92 3.36 -32.91
C THR A 41 19.36 3.16 -33.40
N VAL A 42 19.91 1.99 -33.08
CA VAL A 42 20.69 1.19 -34.03
C VAL A 42 20.12 -0.23 -34.04
N GLN A 43 19.52 -0.57 -35.17
CA GLN A 43 19.06 -1.89 -35.56
C GLN A 43 20.28 -2.80 -35.79
N ARG A 44 20.34 -3.95 -35.12
CA ARG A 44 21.12 -5.11 -35.61
C ARG A 44 20.27 -6.36 -35.52
N GLN A 45 20.00 -6.91 -36.71
CA GLN A 45 19.62 -8.31 -36.92
C GLN A 45 20.61 -9.21 -36.21
N LEU A 46 20.10 -10.16 -35.41
CA LEU A 46 20.78 -11.42 -35.16
C LEU A 46 19.74 -12.53 -35.12
N ASP A 47 20.14 -13.63 -35.76
CA ASP A 47 19.32 -14.74 -36.19
C ASP A 47 18.79 -15.59 -35.03
N SER A 48 17.59 -16.13 -35.21
CA SER A 48 17.03 -17.19 -34.37
C SER A 48 17.58 -18.54 -34.84
N PRO A 49 18.06 -19.43 -33.93
CA PRO A 49 18.08 -20.84 -34.21
C PRO A 49 16.80 -21.51 -33.71
N VAL A 50 16.19 -22.21 -34.67
CA VAL A 50 15.14 -23.22 -34.54
C VAL A 50 15.55 -24.28 -33.51
N PHE A 51 14.71 -24.53 -32.50
CA PHE A 51 14.81 -25.74 -31.67
C PHE A 51 13.74 -26.74 -32.09
N HIS A 52 14.22 -27.90 -32.56
CA HIS A 52 13.43 -29.09 -32.84
C HIS A 52 12.82 -29.63 -31.53
N GLN A 53 11.49 -29.70 -31.49
CA GLN A 53 10.76 -30.63 -30.63
C GLN A 53 10.99 -32.04 -31.15
N SER A 54 11.55 -32.93 -30.31
CA SER A 54 11.35 -34.37 -30.44
C SER A 54 10.70 -34.87 -29.15
N GLN A 55 9.55 -35.51 -29.35
CA GLN A 55 8.85 -36.31 -28.36
C GLN A 55 9.67 -37.56 -28.12
N ASP A 56 9.74 -38.02 -26.86
CA ASP A 56 9.73 -39.43 -26.55
C ASP A 56 9.22 -39.62 -25.13
N GLY A 57 8.00 -40.17 -25.05
CA GLY A 57 7.40 -40.64 -23.82
C GLY A 57 7.85 -42.06 -23.53
N VAL A 58 8.14 -42.33 -22.26
CA VAL A 58 8.21 -43.70 -21.75
C VAL A 58 7.37 -43.79 -20.49
N PHE A 59 6.25 -44.51 -20.64
CA PHE A 59 5.41 -45.01 -19.55
C PHE A 59 6.18 -46.05 -18.75
N MET A 60 6.29 -45.87 -17.42
CA MET A 60 6.60 -46.97 -16.50
C MET A 60 5.34 -47.36 -15.75
N THR A 61 4.85 -48.57 -16.04
CA THR A 61 3.79 -49.25 -15.32
C THR A 61 4.31 -49.81 -14.00
N CYS A 62 3.67 -49.44 -12.89
CA CYS A 62 3.93 -50.01 -11.57
C CYS A 62 3.12 -51.31 -11.41
N ASN A 63 3.79 -52.44 -11.18
CA ASN A 63 3.16 -53.75 -11.04
C ASN A 63 3.04 -54.11 -9.56
N ALA A 64 1.82 -54.42 -9.13
CA ALA A 64 1.48 -54.84 -7.78
C ALA A 64 1.94 -56.27 -7.48
N GLN A 65 2.43 -56.52 -6.27
CA GLN A 65 2.50 -57.87 -5.71
C GLN A 65 2.05 -57.85 -4.25
N ALA A 66 0.90 -58.48 -4.00
CA ALA A 66 0.41 -58.85 -2.69
C ALA A 66 0.81 -60.31 -2.40
N VAL A 67 1.26 -60.59 -1.17
CA VAL A 67 1.54 -61.94 -0.68
C VAL A 67 0.68 -62.18 0.57
N PRO A 68 -0.03 -63.34 0.69
CA PRO A 68 -1.03 -63.56 1.72
C PRO A 68 -0.39 -64.13 2.99
N PHE A 69 -0.92 -63.78 4.17
CA PHE A 69 -0.59 -64.50 5.41
C PHE A 69 -1.83 -64.94 6.18
N ARG A 70 -1.77 -66.23 6.56
CA ARG A 70 -2.83 -67.07 7.10
C ARG A 70 -3.27 -66.65 8.51
N TRP A 71 -4.56 -66.84 8.73
CA TRP A 71 -5.23 -66.83 10.02
C TRP A 71 -4.87 -68.06 10.85
N HIS A 72 -4.34 -67.87 12.06
CA HIS A 72 -4.55 -68.81 13.18
C HIS A 72 -4.88 -68.03 14.45
N ARG A 73 -5.98 -68.45 15.09
CA ARG A 73 -6.52 -67.92 16.35
C ARG A 73 -5.65 -68.40 17.51
N LEU A 74 -5.45 -67.55 18.52
CA LEU A 74 -5.30 -67.99 19.90
C LEU A 74 -5.86 -66.96 20.88
N LYS A 75 -6.71 -67.46 21.78
CA LYS A 75 -7.49 -66.75 22.81
C LYS A 75 -6.61 -66.49 24.04
N TRP A 76 -6.74 -65.34 24.72
CA TRP A 76 -6.63 -65.16 26.19
C TRP A 76 -7.33 -63.83 26.56
N ALA A 77 -8.49 -63.90 27.22
CA ALA A 77 -8.67 -63.72 28.66
C ALA A 77 -8.78 -62.24 29.09
N MET A 78 -10.02 -61.84 29.37
CA MET A 78 -10.40 -60.55 29.95
C MET A 78 -9.89 -60.45 31.39
N ALA A 79 -9.08 -59.43 31.67
CA ALA A 79 -8.86 -58.92 33.02
C ALA A 79 -9.22 -57.43 33.00
N GLY A 80 -10.23 -57.06 33.79
CA GLY A 80 -10.66 -55.69 33.93
C GLY A 80 -9.62 -54.85 34.65
N LEU A 81 -9.26 -53.72 34.06
CA LEU A 81 -8.77 -52.56 34.80
C LEU A 81 -9.77 -51.42 34.56
N ALA A 82 -10.38 -50.95 35.65
CA ALA A 82 -11.13 -49.72 35.68
C ALA A 82 -10.13 -48.55 35.51
N THR A 83 -10.03 -48.00 34.30
CA THR A 83 -9.27 -46.77 34.06
C THR A 83 -10.15 -45.60 34.47
N ALA A 84 -9.85 -45.00 35.62
CA ALA A 84 -10.41 -43.72 36.00
C ALA A 84 -10.02 -42.68 34.94
N VAL A 85 -11.01 -42.20 34.17
CA VAL A 85 -10.84 -41.07 33.27
C VAL A 85 -10.70 -39.82 34.14
N VAL A 86 -9.46 -39.43 34.42
CA VAL A 86 -9.17 -38.08 34.90
C VAL A 86 -9.40 -37.16 33.71
N LEU A 87 -10.58 -36.54 33.67
CA LEU A 87 -10.84 -35.36 32.85
C LEU A 87 -9.96 -34.23 33.40
N THR A 88 -8.70 -34.19 32.98
CA THR A 88 -7.93 -32.95 33.03
C THR A 88 -8.62 -31.97 32.11
N ALA A 89 -9.39 -31.06 32.70
CA ALA A 89 -9.80 -29.84 32.04
C ALA A 89 -8.51 -29.14 31.57
N MET A 90 -8.17 -29.29 30.29
CA MET A 90 -7.23 -28.40 29.64
C MET A 90 -7.90 -27.03 29.61
N PHE A 91 -7.68 -26.26 30.66
CA PHE A 91 -7.79 -24.82 30.55
C PHE A 91 -6.81 -24.41 29.44
N PRO A 92 -7.26 -23.71 28.39
CA PRO A 92 -6.30 -23.10 27.48
C PRO A 92 -5.39 -22.25 28.36
N ALA A 93 -4.09 -22.54 28.34
CA ALA A 93 -3.13 -21.63 28.91
C ALA A 93 -3.42 -20.29 28.24
N SER A 94 -3.99 -19.34 28.99
CA SER A 94 -4.08 -17.97 28.57
C SER A 94 -2.64 -17.51 28.41
N GLY A 95 -2.12 -17.64 27.19
CA GLY A 95 -0.85 -17.06 26.80
C GLY A 95 -0.91 -15.62 27.25
N ARG A 96 -0.08 -15.27 28.23
CA ARG A 96 0.18 -13.86 28.49
C ARG A 96 0.77 -13.38 27.17
N ALA A 97 0.04 -12.52 26.46
CA ALA A 97 0.61 -11.78 25.34
C ALA A 97 1.98 -11.28 25.82
N GLY A 98 3.03 -11.67 25.09
CA GLY A 98 4.40 -11.36 25.48
C GLY A 98 4.57 -9.86 25.72
N GLU A 99 5.61 -9.49 26.46
CA GLU A 99 5.98 -8.09 26.55
C GLU A 99 6.25 -7.53 25.14
N HIS A 100 5.86 -6.28 24.91
CA HIS A 100 6.06 -5.66 23.60
C HIS A 100 7.58 -5.62 23.28
N PRO A 101 8.03 -6.07 22.10
CA PRO A 101 9.47 -6.24 21.81
C PRO A 101 10.25 -4.91 21.74
N VAL A 102 9.54 -3.81 21.50
CA VAL A 102 10.08 -2.44 21.50
C VAL A 102 9.69 -1.72 22.79
N PRO A 103 10.63 -1.06 23.50
CA PRO A 103 10.32 -0.28 24.69
C PRO A 103 9.47 0.96 24.36
N GLU A 104 8.77 1.49 25.37
CA GLU A 104 8.10 2.78 25.26
C GLU A 104 9.11 3.93 25.06
N SER A 105 8.68 4.98 24.37
CA SER A 105 9.49 6.16 24.06
C SER A 105 8.58 7.34 23.70
N ASP A 106 9.07 8.56 23.87
CA ASP A 106 8.41 9.77 23.39
C ASP A 106 8.57 9.99 21.87
N LEU A 107 9.42 9.20 21.21
CA LEU A 107 9.76 9.34 19.78
C LEU A 107 8.92 8.46 18.85
N TRP A 108 8.25 7.44 19.39
CA TRP A 108 7.42 6.50 18.62
C TRP A 108 6.21 6.05 19.46
N LEU A 109 5.31 5.27 18.86
CA LEU A 109 4.19 4.66 19.58
C LEU A 109 4.32 3.14 19.58
N THR A 110 4.01 2.52 20.71
CA THR A 110 3.89 1.07 20.85
C THR A 110 2.46 0.70 21.20
N TYR A 111 1.99 -0.42 20.64
CA TYR A 111 0.66 -0.97 20.87
C TYR A 111 0.82 -2.47 21.16
N PRO A 112 0.70 -2.91 22.42
CA PRO A 112 0.82 -4.32 22.77
C PRO A 112 -0.31 -5.14 22.14
N ALA A 113 0.01 -6.35 21.70
CA ALA A 113 -0.96 -7.30 21.19
C ALA A 113 -2.05 -7.59 22.25
N LYS A 114 -3.31 -7.57 21.85
CA LYS A 114 -4.37 -8.31 22.55
C LYS A 114 -4.39 -9.76 22.08
N PRO A 115 -5.08 -10.68 22.78
CA PRO A 115 -5.28 -12.03 22.26
C PRO A 115 -5.92 -11.99 20.86
N GLY A 116 -5.35 -12.73 19.91
CA GLY A 116 -5.83 -12.76 18.54
C GLY A 116 -4.88 -13.53 17.60
N PRO A 117 -5.26 -13.71 16.33
CA PRO A 117 -4.50 -14.52 15.36
C PRO A 117 -3.05 -14.05 15.10
N GLY A 118 -2.75 -12.79 15.40
CA GLY A 118 -1.43 -12.19 15.28
C GLY A 118 -0.51 -12.40 16.48
N GLU A 119 -0.91 -13.22 17.47
CA GLU A 119 -0.15 -13.43 18.70
C GLU A 119 1.30 -13.81 18.41
N GLY A 120 2.22 -13.17 19.13
CA GLY A 120 3.66 -13.39 18.98
C GLY A 120 4.28 -12.74 17.73
N ARG A 121 3.52 -11.97 16.94
CA ARG A 121 4.03 -11.25 15.77
C ARG A 121 4.15 -9.76 16.01
N HIS A 122 5.17 -9.14 15.40
CA HIS A 122 5.44 -7.71 15.51
C HIS A 122 5.43 -7.01 14.14
N ILE A 123 4.68 -5.92 14.06
CA ILE A 123 4.57 -5.08 12.87
C ILE A 123 5.18 -3.72 13.17
N VAL A 124 6.09 -3.26 12.30
CA VAL A 124 6.56 -1.87 12.29
C VAL A 124 5.80 -1.12 11.20
N LEU A 125 5.21 0.01 11.57
CA LEU A 125 4.50 0.93 10.71
C LEU A 125 5.28 2.24 10.65
N ILE A 126 5.55 2.77 9.46
CA ILE A 126 6.33 4.00 9.29
C ILE A 126 5.46 5.08 8.64
N ALA A 127 5.25 6.18 9.37
CA ALA A 127 4.57 7.40 8.94
C ALA A 127 5.59 8.49 8.57
N ALA A 128 5.78 8.74 7.28
CA ALA A 128 6.80 9.65 6.79
C ALA A 128 6.44 10.30 5.45
N ASP A 129 5.15 10.58 5.25
CA ASP A 129 4.61 11.30 4.10
C ASP A 129 4.18 12.73 4.48
N GLN A 130 4.21 13.64 3.51
CA GLN A 130 3.88 15.05 3.68
C GLN A 130 2.46 15.42 3.21
N GLU A 131 1.81 14.60 2.38
CA GLU A 131 0.60 15.00 1.65
C GLU A 131 -0.67 14.32 2.15
N TYR A 132 -0.61 13.02 2.38
CA TYR A 132 -1.77 12.13 2.55
C TYR A 132 -2.02 11.70 3.99
N ARG A 133 -1.32 12.32 4.95
CA ARG A 133 -1.54 12.22 6.40
C ARG A 133 -1.22 10.84 6.97
N SER A 134 -0.06 10.31 6.60
CA SER A 134 0.45 9.04 7.14
C SER A 134 0.49 8.99 8.68
N GLU A 135 0.72 10.14 9.34
CA GLU A 135 0.73 10.33 10.79
C GLU A 135 -0.62 10.07 11.46
N HIS A 136 -1.71 10.11 10.71
CA HIS A 136 -3.03 9.67 11.19
C HIS A 136 -3.30 8.20 10.85
N VAL A 137 -2.88 7.75 9.66
CA VAL A 137 -3.14 6.38 9.17
C VAL A 137 -2.42 5.34 10.01
N MET A 138 -1.12 5.48 10.22
CA MET A 138 -0.30 4.43 10.85
C MET A 138 -0.73 4.16 12.29
N PRO A 139 -0.99 5.17 13.15
CA PRO A 139 -1.54 4.93 14.48
C PRO A 139 -2.92 4.26 14.46
N MET A 140 -3.82 4.68 13.57
CA MET A 140 -5.15 4.07 13.45
C MET A 140 -5.05 2.59 13.05
N LEU A 141 -4.25 2.26 12.02
CA LEU A 141 -4.02 0.88 11.61
C LEU A 141 -3.33 0.06 12.70
N ALA A 142 -2.35 0.63 13.41
CA ALA A 142 -1.68 -0.03 14.52
C ALA A 142 -2.67 -0.39 15.64
N ARG A 143 -3.56 0.54 16.03
CA ARG A 143 -4.62 0.27 17.00
C ARG A 143 -5.56 -0.83 16.52
N LEU A 144 -6.01 -0.77 15.26
CA LEU A 144 -6.88 -1.79 14.69
C LEU A 144 -6.19 -3.17 14.73
N LEU A 145 -4.97 -3.29 14.21
CA LEU A 145 -4.19 -4.53 14.17
C LEU A 145 -3.89 -5.09 15.57
N SER A 146 -3.50 -4.24 16.52
CA SER A 146 -3.20 -4.66 17.89
C SER A 146 -4.44 -5.10 18.65
N GLN A 147 -5.54 -4.34 18.54
CA GLN A 147 -6.70 -4.52 19.41
C GLN A 147 -7.69 -5.56 18.88
N HIS A 148 -7.77 -5.72 17.56
CA HIS A 148 -8.70 -6.65 16.91
C HIS A 148 -8.02 -7.91 16.36
N HIS A 149 -6.75 -7.82 16.01
CA HIS A 149 -6.05 -8.92 15.34
C HIS A 149 -4.87 -9.49 16.13
N GLY A 150 -4.49 -8.85 17.24
CA GLY A 150 -3.51 -9.36 18.19
C GLY A 150 -2.06 -9.26 17.75
N PHE A 151 -1.71 -8.31 16.89
CA PHE A 151 -0.33 -8.01 16.54
C PHE A 151 0.30 -7.02 17.53
N HIS A 152 1.57 -7.19 17.89
CA HIS A 152 2.33 -6.07 18.44
C HIS A 152 2.57 -5.05 17.33
N CYS A 153 2.36 -3.77 17.58
CA CYS A 153 2.58 -2.73 16.58
C CYS A 153 3.45 -1.60 17.13
N THR A 154 4.46 -1.21 16.35
CA THR A 154 5.26 0.00 16.59
C THR A 154 5.05 0.98 15.46
N VAL A 155 4.70 2.22 15.77
CA VAL A 155 4.58 3.30 14.78
C VAL A 155 5.77 4.25 14.92
N LEU A 156 6.61 4.28 13.90
CA LEU A 156 7.72 5.21 13.75
C LEU A 156 7.29 6.39 12.90
N PHE A 157 7.86 7.57 13.17
CA PHE A 157 7.52 8.81 12.49
C PHE A 157 8.76 9.50 11.94
N SER A 158 8.61 10.26 10.85
CA SER A 158 9.59 11.28 10.47
C SER A 158 9.48 12.46 11.43
N LEU A 159 10.54 12.70 12.22
CA LEU A 159 10.58 13.75 13.23
C LEU A 159 11.46 14.91 12.78
N ASN A 160 11.10 16.12 13.20
CA ASN A 160 11.97 17.30 13.09
C ASN A 160 12.95 17.38 14.28
N ALA A 161 13.78 18.43 14.31
CA ALA A 161 14.81 18.62 15.35
C ALA A 161 14.25 18.71 16.78
N ASP A 162 12.99 19.14 16.94
CA ASP A 162 12.30 19.22 18.22
C ASP A 162 11.60 17.91 18.61
N SER A 163 11.86 16.82 17.88
CA SER A 163 11.21 15.52 18.06
C SER A 163 9.68 15.59 17.88
N ASN A 164 9.20 16.46 17.00
CA ASN A 164 7.80 16.51 16.60
C ASN A 164 7.63 15.81 15.25
N VAL A 165 6.52 15.08 15.10
CA VAL A 165 6.03 14.60 13.80
C VAL A 165 5.69 15.84 12.97
N ASP A 166 6.40 16.01 11.86
CA ASP A 166 6.30 17.22 11.05
C ASP A 166 6.11 16.85 9.58
N PRO A 167 4.84 16.73 9.12
CA PRO A 167 4.52 16.46 7.73
C PRO A 167 4.76 17.68 6.83
N THR A 168 5.14 18.84 7.38
CA THR A 168 5.43 20.05 6.60
C THR A 168 6.90 20.15 6.19
N GLN A 169 7.75 19.24 6.67
CA GLN A 169 9.15 19.16 6.27
C GLN A 169 9.27 19.02 4.75
N LYS A 170 10.10 19.87 4.17
CA LYS A 170 10.37 19.87 2.74
C LYS A 170 11.08 18.59 2.32
N ILE A 171 11.01 18.28 1.04
CA ILE A 171 11.84 17.22 0.45
C ILE A 171 13.15 17.81 -0.09
N ARG A 172 14.17 16.96 -0.31
CA ARG A 172 15.48 17.40 -0.82
C ARG A 172 15.45 18.02 -2.23
N TRP A 173 14.35 17.87 -2.96
CA TRP A 173 14.14 18.60 -4.21
C TRP A 173 13.87 20.09 -4.00
N GLU A 174 13.21 20.45 -2.90
CA GLU A 174 12.83 21.81 -2.54
C GLU A 174 13.89 22.50 -1.67
N ASP A 175 14.56 21.73 -0.82
CA ASP A 175 15.65 22.21 0.02
C ASP A 175 16.76 21.17 0.09
N LYS A 176 17.92 21.49 -0.52
CA LYS A 176 19.05 20.57 -0.64
C LYS A 176 19.70 20.19 0.69
N GLN A 177 19.45 20.96 1.75
CA GLN A 177 20.01 20.69 3.07
C GLN A 177 19.13 19.75 3.91
N VAL A 178 17.88 19.50 3.48
CA VAL A 178 16.98 18.65 4.25
C VAL A 178 17.47 17.21 4.26
N THR A 179 17.51 16.68 5.48
CA THR A 179 17.66 15.28 5.79
C THR A 179 16.56 14.93 6.80
N HIS A 180 15.72 13.98 6.43
CA HIS A 180 14.68 13.42 7.28
C HIS A 180 15.33 12.52 8.34
N ASN A 181 14.62 12.31 9.44
CA ASN A 181 15.08 11.46 10.54
C ASN A 181 13.92 10.61 11.05
N ILE A 182 14.11 9.29 11.14
CA ILE A 182 13.12 8.36 11.68
C ILE A 182 13.79 7.54 12.79
N PRO A 183 13.71 7.99 14.06
CA PRO A 183 14.21 7.20 15.19
C PRO A 183 13.48 5.86 15.32
N GLY A 184 14.20 4.82 15.77
CA GLY A 184 13.63 3.47 15.99
C GLY A 184 13.71 2.54 14.77
N LEU A 185 14.36 2.93 13.67
CA LEU A 185 14.52 2.08 12.49
C LEU A 185 15.30 0.78 12.77
N GLU A 186 16.11 0.75 13.83
CA GLU A 186 16.78 -0.47 14.31
C GLU A 186 15.79 -1.60 14.66
N TYR A 187 14.55 -1.28 15.03
CA TYR A 187 13.52 -2.27 15.33
C TYR A 187 12.97 -3.00 14.09
N LEU A 188 13.32 -2.58 12.87
CA LEU A 188 13.05 -3.35 11.65
C LEU A 188 13.74 -4.73 11.68
N GLU A 189 14.85 -4.88 12.41
CA GLU A 189 15.51 -6.17 12.60
C GLU A 189 14.62 -7.17 13.34
N GLN A 190 13.80 -6.70 14.28
CA GLN A 190 12.92 -7.53 15.11
C GLN A 190 11.51 -7.69 14.53
N ALA A 191 11.08 -6.76 13.67
CA ALA A 191 9.76 -6.80 13.05
C ALA A 191 9.55 -8.06 12.19
N ASP A 192 8.36 -8.62 12.16
CA ASP A 192 7.95 -9.66 11.20
C ASP A 192 7.44 -9.06 9.88
N LEU A 193 6.90 -7.82 9.91
CA LEU A 193 6.35 -7.12 8.76
C LEU A 193 6.55 -5.60 8.87
N LEU A 194 6.78 -4.96 7.72
CA LEU A 194 6.86 -3.51 7.57
C LEU A 194 5.65 -3.00 6.78
N ILE A 195 4.94 -2.03 7.34
CA ILE A 195 3.99 -1.16 6.63
C ILE A 195 4.65 0.20 6.42
N LEU A 196 4.89 0.57 5.17
CA LEU A 196 5.56 1.81 4.80
C LEU A 196 4.60 2.78 4.13
N PHE A 197 4.46 3.96 4.72
CA PHE A 197 3.79 5.11 4.10
C PHE A 197 4.69 6.33 4.21
N SER A 198 5.47 6.54 3.16
CA SER A 198 6.53 7.55 3.12
C SER A 198 6.53 8.27 1.78
N ARG A 199 7.10 9.48 1.71
CA ARG A 199 7.26 10.16 0.42
C ARG A 199 8.63 10.81 0.31
N LEU A 200 9.39 10.41 -0.71
CA LEU A 200 10.65 11.04 -1.13
C LEU A 200 11.63 11.29 0.02
N LEU A 201 11.81 10.26 0.86
CA LEU A 201 12.65 10.38 2.04
C LEU A 201 14.11 10.60 1.66
N SER A 202 14.78 11.49 2.39
CA SER A 202 16.23 11.68 2.33
C SER A 202 16.78 11.36 3.70
N LEU A 203 17.24 10.14 3.92
CA LEU A 203 17.70 9.68 5.23
C LEU A 203 19.23 9.61 5.26
N PRO A 204 19.87 9.72 6.44
CA PRO A 204 21.28 9.39 6.60
C PRO A 204 21.55 7.94 6.21
N ASP A 205 22.78 7.65 5.75
CA ASP A 205 23.19 6.29 5.34
C ASP A 205 22.93 5.24 6.42
N GLU A 206 23.09 5.58 7.69
CA GLU A 206 22.80 4.68 8.82
C GLU A 206 21.33 4.26 8.90
N GLN A 207 20.41 5.17 8.60
CA GLN A 207 18.99 4.87 8.56
C GLN A 207 18.60 4.12 7.29
N LEU A 208 19.23 4.43 6.15
CA LEU A 208 19.04 3.67 4.92
C LEU A 208 19.48 2.20 5.07
N ARG A 209 20.57 1.93 5.80
CA ARG A 209 21.05 0.55 6.05
C ARG A 209 20.00 -0.34 6.73
N HIS A 210 19.14 0.20 7.58
CA HIS A 210 18.05 -0.58 8.17
C HIS A 210 17.03 -1.03 7.12
N PHE A 211 16.69 -0.17 6.15
CA PHE A 211 15.84 -0.55 5.02
C PHE A 211 16.53 -1.56 4.11
N GLU A 212 17.81 -1.36 3.77
CA GLU A 212 18.57 -2.30 2.95
C GLU A 212 18.62 -3.70 3.58
N THR A 213 18.92 -3.77 4.87
CA THR A 213 18.90 -5.01 5.66
C THR A 213 17.51 -5.65 5.67
N TYR A 214 16.45 -4.84 5.82
CA TYR A 214 15.08 -5.33 5.78
C TYR A 214 14.72 -5.91 4.41
N LEU A 215 15.09 -5.23 3.32
CA LEU A 215 14.86 -5.70 1.95
C LEU A 215 15.61 -7.01 1.63
N ASP A 216 16.69 -7.26 2.37
CA ASP A 216 17.48 -8.49 2.31
C ASP A 216 16.98 -9.58 3.26
N SER A 217 16.01 -9.31 4.13
CA SER A 217 15.59 -10.28 5.16
C SER A 217 14.63 -11.36 4.66
N GLY A 218 13.94 -11.12 3.53
CA GLY A 218 12.81 -11.93 3.07
C GLY A 218 11.49 -11.68 3.82
N LYS A 219 11.46 -10.69 4.72
CA LYS A 219 10.25 -10.31 5.45
C LYS A 219 9.30 -9.48 4.58
N PRO A 220 7.98 -9.63 4.74
CA PRO A 220 6.99 -8.97 3.91
C PRO A 220 7.01 -7.43 4.01
N LEU A 221 6.61 -6.77 2.91
CA LEU A 221 6.49 -5.31 2.81
C LEU A 221 5.09 -4.94 2.31
N ILE A 222 4.42 -4.05 3.03
CA ILE A 222 3.17 -3.40 2.61
C ILE A 222 3.51 -1.93 2.34
N ALA A 223 3.40 -1.49 1.09
CA ALA A 223 3.66 -0.11 0.71
C ALA A 223 2.35 0.61 0.37
N ILE A 224 2.13 1.79 0.96
CA ILE A 224 0.88 2.54 0.83
C ILE A 224 1.16 3.90 0.19
N ARG A 225 0.28 4.29 -0.74
CA ARG A 225 0.30 5.58 -1.43
C ARG A 225 1.70 5.94 -1.91
N THR A 226 2.26 6.99 -1.32
CA THR A 226 3.40 7.71 -1.83
C THR A 226 4.71 6.96 -1.56
N ALA A 227 4.66 5.80 -0.89
CA ALA A 227 5.82 4.93 -0.70
C ALA A 227 6.50 4.57 -2.04
N ASN A 228 5.75 4.57 -3.15
CA ASN A 228 6.28 4.37 -4.49
C ASN A 228 7.05 5.54 -5.08
N HIS A 229 7.09 6.70 -4.43
CA HIS A 229 8.09 7.72 -4.73
C HIS A 229 9.49 7.31 -4.24
N GLY A 230 9.57 6.36 -3.30
CA GLY A 230 10.81 5.84 -2.75
C GLY A 230 11.62 6.87 -1.95
N PHE A 231 12.94 6.69 -1.99
CA PHE A 231 13.90 7.53 -1.28
C PHE A 231 14.72 8.33 -2.28
N ILE A 232 15.02 9.57 -1.94
CA ILE A 232 16.04 10.38 -2.60
C ILE A 232 17.41 9.85 -2.18
N GLU A 233 18.29 9.63 -3.15
CA GLU A 233 19.65 9.08 -2.94
C GLU A 233 19.72 7.62 -2.42
N PHE A 234 18.68 6.81 -2.69
CA PHE A 234 18.73 5.38 -2.40
C PHE A 234 19.83 4.66 -3.22
N ASN A 235 20.88 4.14 -2.60
CA ASN A 235 22.01 3.47 -3.29
C ASN A 235 22.07 1.96 -3.01
N TYR A 236 20.94 1.34 -2.70
CA TYR A 236 20.83 -0.10 -2.62
C TYR A 236 21.08 -0.75 -3.99
N ARG A 237 21.92 -1.79 -4.03
CA ARG A 237 22.33 -2.48 -5.25
C ARG A 237 22.07 -3.98 -5.15
N LYS A 238 21.63 -4.56 -6.26
CA LYS A 238 21.49 -6.00 -6.48
C LYS A 238 22.15 -6.35 -7.81
N GLU A 239 23.04 -7.34 -7.81
CA GLU A 239 23.78 -7.77 -9.01
C GLU A 239 24.48 -6.61 -9.75
N GLY A 240 25.09 -5.70 -8.97
CA GLY A 240 25.78 -4.52 -9.49
C GLY A 240 24.87 -3.38 -9.99
N LYS A 241 23.56 -3.62 -10.14
CA LYS A 241 22.58 -2.63 -10.59
C LYS A 241 21.97 -1.89 -9.40
N ARG A 242 21.78 -0.58 -9.54
CA ARG A 242 21.04 0.22 -8.57
C ARG A 242 19.56 -0.17 -8.62
N VAL A 243 18.99 -0.46 -7.46
CA VAL A 243 17.59 -0.80 -7.31
C VAL A 243 16.77 0.49 -7.20
N ARG A 244 15.72 0.59 -8.01
CA ARG A 244 14.72 1.65 -7.93
C ARG A 244 13.57 1.15 -7.06
N PHE A 245 13.37 1.81 -5.92
CA PHE A 245 12.44 1.32 -4.91
C PHE A 245 11.02 1.11 -5.45
N GLY A 246 10.43 2.11 -6.12
CA GLY A 246 9.07 1.99 -6.63
C GLY A 246 8.96 0.99 -7.78
N GLU A 247 9.81 1.04 -8.81
CA GLU A 247 9.71 0.11 -9.95
C GLU A 247 10.09 -1.33 -9.59
N ASP A 248 11.28 -1.53 -9.02
CA ASP A 248 11.87 -2.87 -8.92
C ASP A 248 11.29 -3.63 -7.72
N ILE A 249 11.07 -2.94 -6.58
CA ILE A 249 10.56 -3.57 -5.35
C ILE A 249 9.03 -3.56 -5.31
N LEU A 250 8.39 -2.43 -5.64
CA LEU A 250 6.93 -2.31 -5.55
C LEU A 250 6.20 -2.62 -6.86
N GLY A 251 6.89 -2.61 -8.01
CA GLY A 251 6.28 -2.86 -9.32
C GLY A 251 5.81 -1.60 -10.06
N GLY A 252 5.97 -0.41 -9.49
CA GLY A 252 5.67 0.84 -10.19
C GLY A 252 5.85 2.09 -9.33
N SER A 253 6.59 3.07 -9.85
CA SER A 253 6.79 4.39 -9.22
C SER A 253 5.70 5.38 -9.64
N PHE A 254 5.39 6.36 -8.79
CA PHE A 254 4.51 7.46 -9.17
C PHE A 254 5.05 8.19 -10.41
N ARG A 255 4.21 8.36 -11.43
CA ARG A 255 4.53 9.14 -12.63
C ARG A 255 3.64 10.36 -12.78
N ASN A 256 2.34 10.17 -12.63
CA ASN A 256 1.36 11.25 -12.72
C ASN A 256 0.06 10.87 -12.01
N HIS A 257 -0.74 11.89 -11.71
CA HIS A 257 -2.15 11.71 -11.38
C HIS A 257 -2.93 11.30 -12.63
N HIS A 258 -3.84 10.35 -12.49
CA HIS A 258 -4.72 9.87 -13.55
C HIS A 258 -6.13 10.41 -13.32
N GLY A 259 -6.34 11.64 -13.82
CA GLY A 259 -7.49 12.48 -13.47
C GLY A 259 -7.02 13.79 -12.86
N ARG A 260 -7.97 14.52 -12.27
CA ARG A 260 -7.70 15.83 -11.66
C ARG A 260 -7.23 15.65 -10.22
N TRP A 261 -5.96 15.95 -9.99
CA TRP A 261 -5.35 15.93 -8.66
C TRP A 261 -6.17 16.75 -7.64
N GLN A 262 -6.46 16.14 -6.48
CA GLN A 262 -7.29 16.68 -5.39
C GLN A 262 -8.72 17.10 -5.76
N GLN A 263 -9.22 16.69 -6.92
CA GLN A 263 -10.58 16.99 -7.37
C GLN A 263 -11.38 15.75 -7.75
N ASP A 264 -10.70 14.69 -8.19
CA ASP A 264 -11.30 13.39 -8.49
C ASP A 264 -11.11 12.41 -7.32
N SER A 265 -11.90 11.34 -7.30
CA SER A 265 -11.80 10.24 -6.33
C SER A 265 -11.66 8.90 -7.02
N THR A 266 -11.33 7.87 -6.23
CA THR A 266 -11.08 6.53 -6.75
C THR A 266 -12.18 5.58 -6.26
N ARG A 267 -12.88 4.94 -7.21
CA ARG A 267 -13.67 3.73 -6.93
C ARG A 267 -12.83 2.50 -7.23
N GLY A 268 -12.61 1.66 -6.24
CA GLY A 268 -11.90 0.39 -6.43
C GLY A 268 -12.81 -0.68 -7.02
N ILE A 269 -12.33 -1.36 -8.05
CA ILE A 269 -12.99 -2.46 -8.75
C ILE A 269 -12.10 -3.69 -8.59
N ILE A 270 -12.65 -4.77 -8.03
CA ILE A 270 -11.91 -6.02 -7.89
C ILE A 270 -11.62 -6.60 -9.28
N VAL A 271 -10.38 -6.99 -9.52
CA VAL A 271 -9.99 -7.72 -10.74
C VAL A 271 -10.58 -9.12 -10.67
N GLU A 272 -11.60 -9.38 -11.49
CA GLU A 272 -12.41 -10.61 -11.41
C GLU A 272 -11.57 -11.89 -11.51
N ALA A 273 -10.56 -11.92 -12.37
CA ALA A 273 -9.67 -13.07 -12.54
C ALA A 273 -8.87 -13.42 -11.27
N ASN A 274 -8.68 -12.44 -10.38
CA ASN A 274 -7.86 -12.55 -9.17
C ASN A 274 -8.69 -12.46 -7.88
N ARG A 275 -10.03 -12.47 -7.98
CA ARG A 275 -10.96 -12.25 -6.86
C ARG A 275 -10.80 -13.23 -5.70
N ASP A 276 -10.30 -14.43 -5.96
CA ASP A 276 -10.11 -15.49 -4.97
C ASP A 276 -8.79 -15.34 -4.19
N HIS A 277 -7.96 -14.32 -4.51
CA HIS A 277 -6.73 -14.05 -3.78
C HIS A 277 -7.03 -13.73 -2.30
N PRO A 278 -6.27 -14.28 -1.33
CA PRO A 278 -6.56 -14.12 0.11
C PRO A 278 -6.68 -12.66 0.59
N VAL A 279 -5.93 -11.74 -0.03
CA VAL A 279 -5.99 -10.30 0.25
C VAL A 279 -7.39 -9.70 0.00
N LEU A 280 -8.16 -10.26 -0.93
CA LEU A 280 -9.48 -9.77 -1.29
C LEU A 280 -10.63 -10.42 -0.50
N ARG A 281 -10.33 -11.36 0.40
CA ARG A 281 -11.35 -12.09 1.16
C ARG A 281 -12.19 -11.13 2.01
N GLY A 282 -13.49 -11.06 1.70
CA GLY A 282 -14.45 -10.18 2.41
C GLY A 282 -14.36 -8.69 2.05
N VAL A 283 -13.44 -8.30 1.14
CA VAL A 283 -13.27 -6.91 0.71
C VAL A 283 -14.43 -6.50 -0.21
N LYS A 284 -15.05 -5.35 0.09
CA LYS A 284 -16.19 -4.79 -0.67
C LYS A 284 -16.12 -3.26 -0.65
N ASP A 285 -16.81 -2.64 -1.59
CA ASP A 285 -17.12 -1.19 -1.59
C ASP A 285 -15.90 -0.28 -1.42
N ILE A 286 -14.77 -0.61 -2.07
CA ILE A 286 -13.55 0.19 -1.98
C ILE A 286 -13.80 1.57 -2.62
N TRP A 287 -13.63 2.62 -1.83
CA TRP A 287 -13.65 4.00 -2.32
C TRP A 287 -12.79 4.88 -1.43
N GLY A 288 -12.13 5.88 -2.03
CA GLY A 288 -11.41 6.91 -1.29
C GLY A 288 -11.43 8.24 -2.05
N PRO A 289 -11.45 9.38 -1.35
CA PRO A 289 -11.56 10.71 -1.96
C PRO A 289 -10.27 11.18 -2.65
N SER A 290 -9.24 10.35 -2.71
CA SER A 290 -7.98 10.64 -3.37
C SER A 290 -7.95 10.06 -4.79
N ASP A 291 -7.20 10.70 -5.67
CA ASP A 291 -7.16 10.40 -7.10
C ASP A 291 -6.25 9.20 -7.44
N VAL A 292 -6.48 8.62 -8.62
CA VAL A 292 -5.77 7.44 -9.12
C VAL A 292 -4.35 7.83 -9.54
N TYR A 293 -3.37 6.99 -9.24
CA TYR A 293 -2.01 7.16 -9.73
C TYR A 293 -1.76 6.36 -11.00
N ARG A 294 -1.08 6.98 -11.96
CA ARG A 294 -0.38 6.27 -13.03
C ARG A 294 1.02 5.89 -12.57
N THR A 295 1.35 4.60 -12.63
CA THR A 295 2.64 4.06 -12.17
C THR A 295 3.53 3.48 -13.28
N TYR A 296 3.01 3.38 -14.50
CA TYR A 296 3.71 2.95 -15.71
C TYR A 296 3.43 3.92 -16.87
N PRO A 297 4.24 3.94 -17.95
CA PRO A 297 3.99 4.79 -19.12
C PRO A 297 2.58 4.54 -19.71
N GLU A 298 2.01 5.47 -20.47
CA GLU A 298 0.62 5.35 -20.94
C GLU A 298 0.35 4.08 -21.76
N GLU A 299 1.31 3.70 -22.61
CA GLU A 299 1.27 2.47 -23.42
C GLU A 299 1.87 1.25 -22.69
N GLY A 300 2.08 1.38 -21.38
CA GLY A 300 2.67 0.33 -20.53
C GLY A 300 1.62 -0.46 -19.76
N HIS A 301 2.11 -1.38 -18.93
CA HIS A 301 1.33 -2.14 -17.98
C HIS A 301 2.16 -2.34 -16.71
N LEU A 302 1.53 -2.86 -15.64
CA LEU A 302 2.29 -3.37 -14.51
C LEU A 302 3.26 -4.47 -15.00
N PRO A 303 4.46 -4.59 -14.41
CA PRO A 303 5.37 -5.70 -14.71
C PRO A 303 4.68 -7.06 -14.58
N GLU A 304 5.06 -8.04 -15.40
CA GLU A 304 4.42 -9.36 -15.45
C GLU A 304 4.42 -10.09 -14.10
N GLU A 305 5.41 -9.82 -13.24
CA GLU A 305 5.49 -10.41 -11.91
C GLU A 305 4.49 -9.80 -10.90
N CYS A 306 3.79 -8.73 -11.27
CA CYS A 306 2.76 -8.11 -10.45
C CYS A 306 1.40 -8.74 -10.75
N LEU A 307 0.71 -9.21 -9.71
CA LEU A 307 -0.65 -9.69 -9.79
C LEU A 307 -1.63 -8.58 -9.36
N PRO A 308 -2.33 -7.92 -10.30
CA PRO A 308 -3.27 -6.85 -9.97
C PRO A 308 -4.49 -7.40 -9.23
N LEU A 309 -4.86 -6.77 -8.11
CA LEU A 309 -5.99 -7.18 -7.29
C LEU A 309 -7.18 -6.21 -7.41
N VAL A 310 -6.88 -4.91 -7.53
CA VAL A 310 -7.89 -3.85 -7.62
C VAL A 310 -7.48 -2.84 -8.68
N GLU A 311 -8.42 -2.49 -9.54
CA GLU A 311 -8.34 -1.33 -10.43
C GLU A 311 -9.05 -0.13 -9.80
N GLY A 312 -8.52 1.07 -10.00
CA GLY A 312 -9.12 2.33 -9.58
C GLY A 312 -9.76 3.02 -10.76
N GLN A 313 -11.08 3.11 -10.76
CA GLN A 313 -11.84 3.94 -11.70
C GLN A 313 -11.94 5.38 -11.16
N PRO A 314 -11.43 6.38 -11.89
CA PRO A 314 -11.63 7.78 -11.52
C PRO A 314 -13.12 8.18 -11.54
N LEU A 315 -13.54 8.94 -10.53
CA LEU A 315 -14.84 9.61 -10.46
C LEU A 315 -14.66 11.13 -10.59
N VAL A 316 -15.63 11.81 -11.23
CA VAL A 316 -15.66 13.27 -11.39
C VAL A 316 -16.19 13.92 -10.12
N GLY A 317 -15.32 14.03 -9.13
CA GLY A 317 -15.63 14.57 -7.79
C GLY A 317 -15.13 13.68 -6.66
N ARG A 318 -15.37 14.09 -5.42
CA ARG A 318 -14.84 13.47 -4.19
C ARG A 318 -15.92 12.88 -3.28
N LYS A 319 -17.03 12.42 -3.86
CA LYS A 319 -18.08 11.64 -3.19
C LYS A 319 -18.19 10.24 -3.79
N PRO A 320 -18.57 9.22 -2.99
CA PRO A 320 -18.67 7.84 -3.48
C PRO A 320 -19.72 7.67 -4.58
N THR A 321 -20.71 8.57 -4.64
CA THR A 321 -21.81 8.56 -5.63
C THR A 321 -21.53 9.44 -6.85
N ASP A 322 -20.39 10.11 -6.93
CA ASP A 322 -20.06 10.95 -8.09
C ASP A 322 -19.93 10.10 -9.35
N ALA A 323 -20.18 10.73 -10.50
CA ALA A 323 -20.19 10.05 -11.79
C ALA A 323 -18.80 9.50 -12.13
N VAL A 324 -18.76 8.36 -12.82
CA VAL A 324 -17.52 7.83 -13.40
C VAL A 324 -16.97 8.83 -14.42
N ASN A 325 -15.66 9.07 -14.38
CA ASN A 325 -14.99 9.77 -15.46
C ASN A 325 -14.84 8.83 -16.66
N THR A 326 -15.74 8.95 -17.64
CA THR A 326 -15.79 8.07 -18.82
C THR A 326 -14.65 8.31 -19.83
N GLU A 327 -13.85 9.36 -19.64
CA GLU A 327 -12.69 9.64 -20.50
C GLU A 327 -11.44 8.86 -20.06
N LEU A 328 -11.46 8.26 -18.87
CA LEU A 328 -10.33 7.60 -18.25
C LEU A 328 -10.63 6.13 -17.97
N ILE A 329 -9.73 5.26 -18.41
CA ILE A 329 -9.77 3.84 -18.09
C ILE A 329 -9.41 3.61 -16.60
N PRO A 330 -9.92 2.55 -15.97
CA PRO A 330 -9.36 2.11 -14.69
C PRO A 330 -7.87 1.77 -14.82
N LEU A 331 -7.09 2.07 -13.78
CA LEU A 331 -5.69 1.64 -13.66
C LEU A 331 -5.50 0.80 -12.39
N PRO A 332 -4.56 -0.15 -12.32
CA PRO A 332 -4.27 -0.88 -11.09
C PRO A 332 -3.92 0.04 -9.91
N VAL A 333 -4.59 -0.16 -8.79
CA VAL A 333 -4.38 0.59 -7.54
C VAL A 333 -4.07 -0.28 -6.32
N ALA A 334 -4.16 -1.60 -6.46
CA ALA A 334 -3.59 -2.55 -5.50
C ALA A 334 -3.13 -3.82 -6.21
N TRP A 335 -1.94 -4.32 -5.86
CA TRP A 335 -1.37 -5.54 -6.41
C TRP A 335 -0.40 -6.19 -5.44
N VAL A 336 -0.07 -7.45 -5.74
CA VAL A 336 0.98 -8.19 -5.02
C VAL A 336 2.10 -8.60 -5.98
N LYS A 337 3.31 -8.73 -5.45
CA LYS A 337 4.46 -9.36 -6.12
C LYS A 337 5.39 -9.99 -5.09
N THR A 338 6.51 -10.52 -5.55
CA THR A 338 7.61 -10.95 -4.69
C THR A 338 8.86 -10.11 -4.93
N TRP A 339 9.69 -9.99 -3.89
CA TRP A 339 11.01 -9.38 -3.96
C TRP A 339 12.06 -10.33 -3.38
N THR A 340 13.17 -10.53 -4.07
CA THR A 340 14.31 -11.32 -3.56
C THR A 340 15.53 -10.41 -3.48
N GLY A 341 16.01 -10.16 -2.26
CA GLY A 341 17.20 -9.36 -2.02
C GLY A 341 18.52 -10.08 -2.31
N ASN A 342 19.63 -9.52 -1.86
CA ASN A 342 20.98 -10.04 -1.99
C ASN A 342 21.24 -11.33 -1.20
N THR A 343 20.45 -11.61 -0.16
CA THR A 343 20.58 -12.86 0.62
C THR A 343 19.87 -14.06 -0.02
N GLY A 344 19.17 -13.85 -1.14
CA GLY A 344 18.38 -14.89 -1.80
C GLY A 344 17.05 -15.23 -1.12
N LYS A 345 16.70 -14.56 -0.02
CA LYS A 345 15.39 -14.74 0.66
C LYS A 345 14.30 -13.95 -0.05
N THR A 346 13.17 -14.61 -0.32
CA THR A 346 12.03 -14.01 -1.04
C THR A 346 10.97 -13.47 -0.07
N ALA A 347 10.69 -12.18 -0.18
CA ALA A 347 9.63 -11.46 0.51
C ALA A 347 8.34 -11.39 -0.32
N ARG A 348 7.20 -11.35 0.38
CA ARG A 348 5.89 -11.00 -0.16
C ARG A 348 5.71 -9.49 -0.12
N VAL A 349 5.36 -8.88 -1.25
CA VAL A 349 5.15 -7.42 -1.35
C VAL A 349 3.71 -7.16 -1.75
N PHE A 350 3.02 -6.32 -0.99
CA PHE A 350 1.75 -5.73 -1.36
C PHE A 350 1.95 -4.24 -1.54
N HIS A 351 1.44 -3.68 -2.63
CA HIS A 351 1.41 -2.24 -2.82
C HIS A 351 -0.01 -1.78 -3.14
N SER A 352 -0.43 -0.69 -2.51
CA SER A 352 -1.60 0.07 -2.92
C SER A 352 -1.24 1.52 -3.18
N THR A 353 -1.70 2.04 -4.32
CA THR A 353 -1.67 3.47 -4.64
C THR A 353 -2.92 4.20 -4.14
N MET A 354 -3.77 3.55 -3.33
CA MET A 354 -4.74 4.21 -2.44
C MET A 354 -4.17 4.26 -1.01
N GLY A 355 -4.79 5.02 -0.13
CA GLY A 355 -4.46 5.04 1.31
C GLY A 355 -4.22 6.41 1.92
N SER A 356 -4.83 7.47 1.41
CA SER A 356 -4.94 8.71 2.19
C SER A 356 -5.64 8.45 3.52
N ALA A 357 -5.43 9.31 4.52
CA ALA A 357 -6.14 9.16 5.79
C ALA A 357 -7.67 9.16 5.63
N GLN A 358 -8.20 9.93 4.68
CA GLN A 358 -9.63 9.88 4.38
C GLN A 358 -10.04 8.62 3.62
N ASP A 359 -9.17 8.04 2.78
CA ASP A 359 -9.47 6.75 2.13
C ASP A 359 -9.64 5.66 3.18
N PHE A 360 -8.82 5.68 4.23
CA PHE A 360 -8.89 4.70 5.31
C PHE A 360 -10.13 4.85 6.22
N ALA A 361 -11.01 5.82 5.97
CA ALA A 361 -12.37 5.81 6.51
C ALA A 361 -13.23 4.70 5.86
N ASN A 362 -12.87 4.21 4.69
CA ASN A 362 -13.51 3.09 4.01
C ASN A 362 -13.10 1.73 4.61
N GLU A 363 -14.09 0.92 5.00
CA GLU A 363 -13.83 -0.40 5.58
C GLU A 363 -13.19 -1.38 4.59
N GLY A 364 -13.62 -1.37 3.33
CA GLY A 364 -13.06 -2.22 2.28
C GLY A 364 -11.55 -2.04 2.14
N LEU A 365 -11.08 -0.79 2.13
CA LEU A 365 -9.66 -0.47 2.08
C LEU A 365 -8.92 -0.95 3.33
N ARG A 366 -9.45 -0.68 4.54
CA ARG A 366 -8.87 -1.20 5.80
C ARG A 366 -8.75 -2.72 5.77
N ARG A 367 -9.83 -3.42 5.39
CA ARG A 367 -9.87 -4.88 5.30
C ARG A 367 -8.85 -5.42 4.31
N MET A 368 -8.72 -4.81 3.13
CA MET A 368 -7.70 -5.21 2.16
C MET A 368 -6.28 -5.05 2.72
N THR A 369 -5.97 -3.94 3.39
CA THR A 369 -4.66 -3.72 4.03
C THR A 369 -4.40 -4.71 5.16
N VAL A 370 -5.41 -5.01 6.00
CA VAL A 370 -5.27 -6.01 7.07
C VAL A 370 -5.09 -7.41 6.48
N ASN A 371 -5.87 -7.81 5.48
CA ASN A 371 -5.68 -9.10 4.81
C ASN A 371 -4.29 -9.21 4.17
N ALA A 372 -3.72 -8.10 3.67
CA ALA A 372 -2.34 -8.06 3.19
C ALA A 372 -1.30 -8.31 4.30
N VAL A 373 -1.58 -7.92 5.55
CA VAL A 373 -0.76 -8.29 6.71
C VAL A 373 -0.76 -9.80 6.92
N TYR A 374 -1.94 -10.41 7.00
CA TYR A 374 -2.08 -11.86 7.14
C TYR A 374 -1.41 -12.61 5.99
N TRP A 375 -1.64 -12.18 4.76
CA TRP A 375 -0.99 -12.75 3.58
C TRP A 375 0.53 -12.55 3.62
N GLY A 376 1.03 -11.38 3.98
CA GLY A 376 2.48 -11.15 4.11
C GLY A 376 3.12 -12.11 5.10
N LEU A 377 2.46 -12.35 6.23
CA LEU A 377 2.92 -13.21 7.33
C LEU A 377 2.64 -14.70 7.17
N ARG A 378 2.03 -15.11 6.04
CA ARG A 378 1.65 -16.51 5.75
C ARG A 378 0.60 -17.06 6.74
N LEU A 379 -0.38 -16.23 7.08
CA LEU A 379 -1.50 -16.52 7.97
C LEU A 379 -2.84 -16.51 7.20
N GLU A 380 -2.86 -16.92 5.93
CA GLU A 380 -4.04 -16.83 5.06
C GLU A 380 -5.23 -17.69 5.54
N ASP A 381 -4.95 -18.76 6.29
CA ASP A 381 -5.93 -19.62 6.94
C ASP A 381 -6.67 -18.90 8.09
N GLN A 382 -6.04 -17.88 8.67
CA GLN A 382 -6.60 -17.05 9.74
C GLN A 382 -7.40 -15.84 9.23
N ILE A 383 -7.47 -15.62 7.91
CA ILE A 383 -8.26 -14.52 7.35
C ILE A 383 -9.74 -14.88 7.38
N ASP A 384 -10.45 -14.29 8.33
CA ASP A 384 -11.91 -14.31 8.42
C ASP A 384 -12.53 -13.11 7.67
N PRO A 385 -13.39 -13.32 6.65
CA PRO A 385 -14.09 -12.24 5.95
C PRO A 385 -15.01 -11.41 6.86
N GLN A 386 -15.36 -11.90 8.04
CA GLN A 386 -16.18 -11.22 9.05
C GLN A 386 -15.35 -10.64 10.21
N SER A 387 -14.02 -10.73 10.15
CA SER A 387 -13.14 -10.17 11.18
C SER A 387 -13.44 -8.67 11.41
N PRO A 388 -13.36 -8.20 12.67
CA PRO A 388 -13.72 -6.85 13.03
C PRO A 388 -12.80 -5.81 12.36
N MET A 389 -13.42 -4.87 11.65
CA MET A 389 -12.76 -3.69 11.05
C MET A 389 -13.22 -2.32 11.59
N PRO A 390 -13.94 -2.19 12.73
CA PRO A 390 -14.22 -0.86 13.25
C PRO A 390 -12.92 -0.18 13.66
N ILE A 391 -12.89 1.13 13.49
CA ILE A 391 -11.78 1.95 13.95
C ILE A 391 -11.78 1.95 15.48
N VAL A 392 -10.60 1.80 16.08
CA VAL A 392 -10.43 1.91 17.53
C VAL A 392 -10.05 3.34 17.89
N GLY A 393 -10.88 3.97 18.70
CA GLY A 393 -10.73 5.37 19.10
C GLY A 393 -11.24 6.36 18.04
N GLU A 394 -10.92 7.63 18.22
CA GLU A 394 -11.33 8.67 17.28
C GLU A 394 -10.47 8.65 16.00
N TYR A 395 -11.11 8.95 14.87
CA TYR A 395 -10.44 9.10 13.60
C TYR A 395 -11.14 10.14 12.73
N ASN A 396 -10.64 11.36 12.82
CA ASN A 396 -11.11 12.50 12.03
C ASN A 396 -9.90 13.22 11.42
N PRO A 397 -9.22 12.60 10.43
CA PRO A 397 -8.03 13.18 9.85
C PRO A 397 -8.37 14.42 9.01
N PRO A 398 -7.45 15.39 8.91
CA PRO A 398 -7.59 16.51 7.99
C PRO A 398 -7.52 16.02 6.53
N ASP A 399 -7.91 16.89 5.59
CA ASP A 399 -7.79 16.59 4.17
C ASP A 399 -6.32 16.45 3.74
N SER A 400 -6.11 15.71 2.65
CA SER A 400 -4.81 15.59 1.99
C SER A 400 -4.39 16.89 1.31
N GLY A 401 -3.09 17.07 1.10
CA GLY A 401 -2.52 18.15 0.30
C GLY A 401 -1.45 18.97 1.00
N PHE A 402 -0.91 19.95 0.27
CA PHE A 402 0.21 20.80 0.70
C PHE A 402 -0.24 22.19 1.21
N ALA A 403 -1.55 22.46 1.22
CA ALA A 403 -2.16 23.69 1.74
C ALA A 403 -2.15 23.69 3.29
N TYR A 404 -0.97 23.55 3.90
CA TYR A 404 -0.82 23.24 5.33
C TYR A 404 -1.48 24.27 6.23
N LYS A 405 -1.43 25.55 5.86
CA LYS A 405 -2.03 26.63 6.64
C LYS A 405 -3.55 26.54 6.64
N GLU A 406 -4.16 26.33 5.48
CA GLU A 406 -5.61 26.15 5.33
C GLU A 406 -6.09 24.89 6.05
N LEU A 407 -5.30 23.82 5.95
CA LEU A 407 -5.56 22.51 6.56
C LEU A 407 -5.18 22.44 8.05
N LYS A 408 -4.61 23.52 8.62
CA LYS A 408 -4.17 23.63 10.03
C LYS A 408 -3.19 22.51 10.44
N ILE A 409 -2.32 22.13 9.51
CA ILE A 409 -1.28 21.13 9.74
C ILE A 409 -0.12 21.81 10.44
N VAL A 410 0.22 21.31 11.63
CA VAL A 410 1.31 21.81 12.46
C VAL A 410 2.08 20.62 13.04
N PRO A 411 3.39 20.77 13.33
CA PRO A 411 4.16 19.74 13.99
C PRO A 411 3.58 19.40 15.37
N ARG A 412 3.55 18.11 15.73
CA ARG A 412 3.02 17.62 17.02
C ARG A 412 3.87 16.49 17.59
N LYS A 413 3.79 16.25 18.90
CA LYS A 413 4.47 15.11 19.52
C LYS A 413 3.84 13.79 19.06
N PRO A 414 4.62 12.71 18.88
CA PRO A 414 4.08 11.39 18.51
C PRO A 414 2.88 10.94 19.36
N ARG A 415 2.92 11.17 20.67
CA ARG A 415 1.82 10.85 21.61
C ARG A 415 0.47 11.50 21.28
N GLU A 416 0.45 12.61 20.53
CA GLU A 416 -0.78 13.31 20.14
C GLU A 416 -1.54 12.60 19.00
N PHE A 417 -0.93 11.58 18.38
CA PHE A 417 -1.56 10.75 17.36
C PHE A 417 -2.03 9.38 17.88
N ARG A 418 -1.89 9.14 19.20
CA ARG A 418 -2.22 7.86 19.84
C ARG A 418 -3.69 7.48 19.75
#